data_AF-A0A536H6M2-F1
#
_entry.id   AF-A0A536H6M2-F1
#
_cell.length_a   1.000
_cell.length_b   1.000
_cell.length_c   1.000
_cell.angle_alpha   90.00
_cell.angle_beta   90.00
_cell.angle_gamma   90.00
#
_symmetry.space_group_name_H-M   'P 1'
#
loop_
_entity.id
_entity.type
_entity.pdbx_description
1 polymer ?
#
loop_
_entity_poly.entity_id
_entity_poly.type
_entity_poly.pdbx_seq_one_letter_code
_entity_poly.pdbx_strand_id
1 'polypeptide(L)'
;MAGPLMHTVSIDADANKIYEALSTTKGLASFWTADSHAEPKVGTVARFGFHGPVLEMKVDQLEPGKRVRWSTHGGIPEWNGTTVTWD
;
A
#
# COMPACT_ATOMS: atom_id res chain seq x y z
N MET A 1 16.93 -16.79 3.43
CA MET A 1 15.61 -16.21 3.09
C MET A 1 15.05 -15.62 4.36
N ALA A 2 14.83 -14.30 4.43
CA ALA A 2 14.13 -13.71 5.57
C ALA A 2 12.65 -14.10 5.51
N GLY A 3 12.06 -14.43 6.66
CA GLY A 3 10.62 -14.72 6.77
C GLY A 3 9.77 -13.46 6.68
N PRO A 4 8.44 -13.59 6.57
CA PRO A 4 7.54 -12.44 6.58
C PRO A 4 7.59 -11.71 7.93
N LEU A 5 7.48 -10.38 7.90
CA LEU A 5 7.22 -9.56 9.07
C LEU A 5 5.71 -9.37 9.20
N MET A 6 5.13 -9.79 10.33
CA MET A 6 3.69 -9.70 10.56
C MET A 6 3.41 -8.74 11.73
N HIS A 7 2.51 -7.80 11.49
CA HIS A 7 1.98 -6.88 12.49
C HIS A 7 0.45 -6.96 12.48
N THR A 8 -0.16 -6.90 13.66
CA THR A 8 -1.62 -6.94 13.82
C THR A 8 -2.05 -5.87 14.79
N VAL A 9 -3.07 -5.10 14.42
CA VAL A 9 -3.67 -4.04 15.24
C VAL A 9 -5.19 -4.11 15.12
N SER A 10 -5.90 -3.82 16.20
CA SER A 10 -7.37 -3.71 16.19
C SER A 10 -7.75 -2.24 16.02
N ILE A 11 -8.64 -1.95 15.08
CA ILE A 11 -9.10 -0.60 14.75
C ILE A 11 -10.63 -0.60 14.86
N ASP A 12 -11.17 0.29 15.69
CA ASP A 12 -12.62 0.50 15.81
C ASP A 12 -13.16 1.33 14.64
N ALA A 13 -13.30 0.69 13.48
CA ALA A 13 -13.79 1.29 12.24
C ALA A 13 -14.42 0.25 11.32
N ASP A 14 -15.28 0.70 10.40
CA ASP A 14 -15.81 -0.13 9.33
C ASP A 14 -14.68 -0.62 8.40
N ALA A 15 -14.74 -1.90 8.00
CA ALA A 15 -13.73 -2.51 7.15
C ALA A 15 -13.58 -1.82 5.79
N ASN A 16 -14.67 -1.28 5.21
CA ASN A 16 -14.60 -0.53 3.95
C ASN A 16 -13.88 0.80 4.14
N LYS A 17 -14.02 1.44 5.30
CA LYS A 17 -13.28 2.68 5.61
C LYS A 17 -11.78 2.43 5.71
N ILE A 18 -11.37 1.30 6.30
CA ILE A 18 -9.96 0.88 6.32
C ILE A 18 -9.49 0.56 4.90
N TYR A 19 -10.28 -0.18 4.12
CA TYR A 19 -9.97 -0.47 2.72
C TYR A 19 -9.80 0.81 1.89
N GLU A 20 -10.66 1.80 2.05
CA GLU A 20 -10.55 3.11 1.38
C GLU A 20 -9.27 3.84 1.80
N ALA A 21 -8.91 3.80 3.10
CA ALA A 21 -7.67 4.37 3.61
C ALA A 21 -6.44 3.73 2.95
N LEU A 22 -6.47 2.43 2.72
CA LEU A 22 -5.36 1.68 2.13
C LEU A 22 -5.32 1.75 0.59
N SER A 23 -6.44 1.85 -0.10
CA SER A 23 -6.49 1.69 -1.57
C SER A 23 -6.56 3.00 -2.35
N THR A 24 -6.91 4.12 -1.70
CA THR A 24 -7.13 5.40 -2.38
C THR A 24 -6.00 6.40 -2.13
N THR A 25 -5.76 7.27 -3.12
CA THR A 25 -4.81 8.40 -2.98
C THR A 25 -5.05 9.20 -1.70
N LYS A 26 -6.29 9.62 -1.45
CA LYS A 26 -6.64 10.43 -0.26
C LYS A 26 -6.38 9.66 1.04
N GLY A 27 -6.72 8.38 1.07
CA GLY A 27 -6.47 7.50 2.20
C GLY A 27 -4.98 7.37 2.51
N LEU A 28 -4.20 6.96 1.52
CA LEU A 28 -2.76 6.74 1.64
C LEU A 28 -2.03 8.05 2.02
N ALA A 29 -2.46 9.18 1.45
CA ALA A 29 -1.92 10.49 1.79
C ALA A 29 -2.12 10.89 3.25
N SER A 30 -3.12 10.31 3.94
CA SER A 30 -3.47 10.67 5.32
C SER A 30 -2.61 9.99 6.38
N PHE A 31 -1.92 8.88 6.07
CA PHE A 31 -1.13 8.13 7.06
C PHE A 31 0.22 7.62 6.56
N TRP A 32 0.38 7.37 5.26
CA TRP A 32 1.60 6.79 4.69
C TRP A 32 2.61 7.87 4.31
N THR A 33 2.25 8.72 3.35
CA THR A 33 3.01 9.94 3.00
C THR A 33 2.13 10.92 2.25
N ALA A 34 2.26 12.23 2.49
CA ALA A 34 1.44 13.25 1.84
C ALA A 34 1.56 13.24 0.30
N ASP A 35 2.73 12.86 -0.24
CA ASP A 35 2.96 12.67 -1.68
C ASP A 35 2.59 11.24 -2.10
N SER A 36 1.29 10.92 -2.03
CA SER A 36 0.75 9.63 -2.45
C SER A 36 -0.08 9.78 -3.72
N HIS A 37 0.15 8.92 -4.70
CA HIS A 37 -0.67 8.81 -5.91
C HIS A 37 -0.97 7.34 -6.18
N ALA A 38 -2.23 6.95 -6.04
CA ALA A 38 -2.68 5.57 -6.23
C ALA A 38 -4.10 5.53 -6.82
N GLU A 39 -4.29 4.66 -7.80
CA GLU A 39 -5.60 4.29 -8.33
C GLU A 39 -6.03 2.97 -7.68
N PRO A 40 -7.25 2.84 -7.14
CA PRO A 40 -7.76 1.60 -6.55
C PRO A 40 -8.14 0.59 -7.65
N LYS A 41 -7.17 0.22 -8.47
CA LYS A 41 -7.34 -0.66 -9.63
C LYS A 41 -6.15 -1.61 -9.74
N VAL A 42 -6.43 -2.90 -9.77
CA VAL A 42 -5.43 -3.95 -9.95
C VAL A 42 -4.66 -3.75 -11.25
N GLY A 43 -3.34 -3.93 -11.20
CA GLY A 43 -2.43 -3.75 -12.33
C GLY A 43 -1.88 -2.33 -12.50
N THR A 44 -2.44 -1.34 -11.78
CA THR A 44 -1.87 0.02 -11.77
C THR A 44 -0.65 0.12 -10.86
N VAL A 45 0.14 1.18 -11.04
CA VAL A 45 1.33 1.48 -10.21
C VAL A 45 1.02 2.70 -9.35
N ALA A 46 1.06 2.51 -8.03
CA ALA A 46 1.02 3.57 -7.04
C ALA A 46 2.42 4.17 -6.85
N ARG A 47 2.49 5.49 -6.67
CA ARG A 47 3.71 6.27 -6.47
C ARG A 47 3.65 6.96 -5.11
N PHE A 48 4.71 6.81 -4.32
CA PHE A 48 4.84 7.39 -2.98
C PHE A 48 6.14 8.17 -2.85
N GLY A 49 6.07 9.47 -2.60
CA GLY A 49 7.22 10.32 -2.36
C GLY A 49 7.52 10.51 -0.87
N PHE A 50 8.79 10.46 -0.49
CA PHE A 50 9.23 10.63 0.91
C PHE A 50 10.20 11.81 1.06
N HIS A 51 9.89 12.97 0.45
CA HIS A 51 10.76 14.15 0.39
C HIS A 51 12.19 13.80 -0.11
N GLY A 52 12.26 12.92 -1.11
CA GLY A 52 13.49 12.31 -1.59
C GLY A 52 13.17 11.23 -2.62
N PRO A 53 13.66 9.98 -2.44
CA PRO A 53 13.38 8.92 -3.39
C PRO A 53 11.88 8.60 -3.45
N VAL A 54 11.45 8.15 -4.62
CA VAL A 54 10.06 7.76 -4.89
C VAL A 54 10.00 6.24 -4.79
N LEU A 55 9.04 5.72 -4.05
CA LEU A 55 8.69 4.30 -4.04
C LEU A 55 7.55 4.05 -5.01
N GLU A 56 7.73 3.08 -5.91
CA GLU A 56 6.69 2.63 -6.83
C GLU A 56 6.23 1.23 -6.47
N MET A 57 4.92 1.06 -6.31
CA MET A 57 4.30 -0.19 -5.88
C MET A 57 3.19 -0.56 -6.86
N LYS A 58 3.24 -1.77 -7.43
CA LYS A 58 2.16 -2.29 -8.23
C LYS A 58 1.02 -2.78 -7.34
N VAL A 59 -0.21 -2.46 -7.72
CA VAL A 59 -1.42 -3.00 -7.08
C VAL A 59 -1.69 -4.40 -7.61
N ASP A 60 -1.49 -5.42 -6.78
CA ASP A 60 -1.63 -6.82 -7.18
C ASP A 60 -3.02 -7.38 -6.91
N GLN A 61 -3.66 -6.97 -5.81
CA GLN A 61 -4.97 -7.48 -5.40
C GLN A 61 -5.73 -6.44 -4.59
N LEU A 62 -7.03 -6.34 -4.86
CA LEU A 62 -7.98 -5.51 -4.14
C LEU A 62 -9.25 -6.30 -3.89
N GLU A 63 -9.57 -6.53 -2.62
CA GLU A 63 -10.83 -7.09 -2.16
C GLU A 63 -11.45 -6.12 -1.16
N PRO A 64 -12.52 -5.40 -1.55
CA PRO A 64 -13.17 -4.41 -0.69
C PRO A 64 -13.49 -4.96 0.71
N GLY A 65 -13.04 -4.23 1.74
CA GLY A 65 -13.24 -4.58 3.14
C GLY A 65 -12.55 -5.85 3.62
N LYS A 66 -11.61 -6.42 2.84
CA LYS A 66 -10.94 -7.69 3.16
C LYS A 66 -9.45 -7.69 2.94
N ARG A 67 -8.98 -7.27 1.77
CA ARG A 67 -7.56 -7.42 1.43
C ARG A 67 -7.07 -6.37 0.46
N VAL A 68 -5.85 -5.91 0.69
CA VAL A 68 -5.09 -5.07 -0.23
C VAL A 68 -3.67 -5.61 -0.32
N ARG A 69 -3.18 -5.88 -1.54
CA ARG A 69 -1.83 -6.38 -1.77
C ARG A 69 -1.09 -5.55 -2.80
N TRP A 70 0.15 -5.22 -2.48
CA TRP A 70 1.07 -4.51 -3.35
C TRP A 70 2.43 -5.21 -3.42
N SER A 71 3.11 -5.06 -4.54
CA SER A 71 4.51 -5.47 -4.69
C SER A 71 5.34 -4.32 -5.24
N THR A 72 6.61 -4.26 -4.86
CA THR A 72 7.51 -3.22 -5.36
C THR A 72 7.66 -3.34 -6.87
N HIS A 73 7.42 -2.22 -7.55
CA HIS A 73 7.63 -2.08 -8.98
C HIS A 73 8.97 -1.40 -9.28
N GLY A 74 9.38 -0.45 -8.45
CA GLY A 74 10.65 0.25 -8.62
C GLY A 74 10.84 1.42 -7.65
N GLY A 75 11.80 2.27 -8.00
CA GLY A 75 12.08 3.52 -7.30
C GLY A 75 13.16 3.41 -6.21
N ILE A 76 12.91 2.64 -5.15
CA ILE A 76 13.85 2.47 -4.02
C ILE A 76 14.49 1.06 -4.07
N PRO A 77 15.79 0.93 -4.36
CA PRO A 77 16.44 -0.38 -4.56
C PRO A 77 16.29 -1.36 -3.38
N GLU A 78 16.28 -0.85 -2.15
CA GLU A 78 16.16 -1.63 -0.91
C GLU A 78 14.81 -2.33 -0.78
N TRP A 79 13.79 -1.86 -1.51
CA TRP A 79 12.46 -2.45 -1.53
C TRP A 79 12.30 -3.54 -2.58
N ASN A 80 13.27 -3.74 -3.48
CA ASN A 80 13.14 -4.71 -4.57
C ASN A 80 12.79 -6.11 -4.05
N GLY A 81 11.71 -6.68 -4.59
CA GLY A 81 11.17 -7.98 -4.17
C GLY A 81 10.27 -7.94 -2.92
N THR A 82 10.00 -6.76 -2.36
CA THR A 82 9.09 -6.61 -1.22
C THR A 82 7.64 -6.71 -1.65
N THR A 83 6.84 -7.38 -0.81
CA THR A 83 5.37 -7.41 -0.92
C THR A 83 4.79 -6.87 0.39
N VAL A 84 3.75 -6.05 0.28
CA VAL A 84 2.97 -5.57 1.42
C VAL A 84 1.55 -6.09 1.26
N THR A 85 1.05 -6.78 2.30
CA THR A 85 -0.29 -7.35 2.32
C THR A 85 -1.01 -6.86 3.57
N TRP A 86 -2.23 -6.37 3.37
CA TRP A 86 -3.19 -6.03 4.41
C TRP A 86 -4.33 -7.04 4.35
N ASP A 87 -4.69 -7.62 5.49
CA ASP A 87 -5.70 -8.66 5.70
C ASP A 87 -6.76 -8.23 6.72
#